data_AF-A0A9D6X5C9-F1
#
_entry.id   AF-A0A9D6X5C9-F1
#
_cell.length_a   1.000
_cell.length_b   1.000
_cell.length_c   1.000
_cell.angle_alpha   90.00
_cell.angle_beta   90.00
_cell.angle_gamma   90.00
#
_symmetry.space_group_name_H-M   'P 1'
#
loop_
_entity.id
_entity.type
_entity.pdbx_description
1 polymer ?
#
loop_
_entity_poly.entity_id
_entity_poly.type
_entity_poly.pdbx_seq_one_letter_code
_entity_poly.pdbx_strand_id
1 'polypeptide(L)'
;MTIYLGLKLNKPLFLEGEAGVGKTQVAKVLTDILETRLIRLQCYEGLDVNAAVYEWNYTRQMLQIRMLEATGAARDQVQQQIFGPEFLIKRPLLQAIEDNLTKPPVLLIDEIDRSDEEFEAYLL
;
A
#
# COMPACT_ATOMS: atom_id res chain seq x y z
N MET A 1 14.14 10.72 -21.84
CA MET A 1 13.80 12.09 -21.41
C MET A 1 12.64 12.10 -20.41
N THR A 2 11.52 11.43 -20.69
CA THR A 2 10.29 11.45 -19.86
C THR A 2 10.49 11.02 -18.40
N ILE A 3 11.19 9.90 -18.16
CA ILE A 3 11.45 9.40 -16.80
C ILE A 3 12.21 10.44 -15.97
N TYR A 4 13.27 11.02 -16.54
CA TYR A 4 14.07 12.05 -15.87
C TYR A 4 13.23 13.27 -15.48
N LEU A 5 12.36 13.74 -16.38
CA LEU A 5 11.48 14.88 -16.12
C LEU A 5 10.42 14.56 -15.07
N GLY A 6 9.79 13.38 -15.12
CA GLY A 6 8.81 12.97 -14.11
C GLY A 6 9.41 12.92 -12.71
N LEU A 7 10.61 12.35 -12.57
CA LEU A 7 11.36 12.35 -11.32
C LEU A 7 11.72 13.76 -10.85
N LYS A 8 12.20 14.64 -11.76
CA LYS A 8 12.56 16.02 -11.41
C LYS A 8 11.37 16.88 -11.02
N LEU A 9 10.19 16.61 -11.57
CA LEU A 9 8.95 17.35 -11.31
C LEU A 9 8.11 16.73 -10.20
N ASN A 10 8.55 15.61 -9.60
CA ASN A 10 7.76 14.82 -8.65
C ASN A 10 6.35 14.52 -9.17
N LYS A 11 6.24 14.17 -10.46
CA LYS A 11 4.97 13.82 -11.10
C LYS A 11 4.89 12.31 -11.36
N PRO A 12 3.71 11.70 -11.20
CA PRO A 12 3.51 10.30 -11.54
C PRO A 12 3.79 10.05 -13.02
N LEU A 13 4.28 8.85 -13.32
CA LEU A 13 4.61 8.41 -14.68
C LEU A 13 3.57 7.40 -15.14
N PHE A 14 2.81 7.76 -16.18
CA PHE A 14 1.93 6.82 -16.87
C PHE A 14 2.70 6.11 -17.99
N LEU A 15 2.67 4.78 -18.00
CA LEU A 15 3.40 3.94 -18.96
C LEU A 15 2.44 3.12 -19.82
N GLU A 16 2.21 3.58 -21.05
CA GLU A 16 1.40 2.88 -22.06
C GLU A 16 2.28 2.04 -22.99
N GLY A 17 1.73 0.96 -23.55
CA GLY A 17 2.45 0.00 -24.39
C GLY A 17 1.91 -1.42 -24.28
N GLU A 18 2.28 -2.28 -25.22
CA GLU A 18 1.82 -3.68 -25.25
C GLU A 18 2.29 -4.50 -24.04
N ALA A 19 1.64 -5.64 -23.80
CA ALA A 19 2.09 -6.59 -22.80
C ALA A 19 3.52 -7.07 -23.12
N GLY A 20 4.39 -7.12 -22.11
CA GLY A 20 5.76 -7.63 -22.26
C GLY A 20 6.81 -6.61 -22.73
N VAL A 21 6.46 -5.34 -22.97
CA VAL A 21 7.43 -4.29 -23.35
C VAL A 21 8.32 -3.80 -22.20
N GLY A 22 8.23 -4.43 -21.02
CA GLY A 22 9.09 -4.14 -19.88
C GLY A 22 8.63 -3.01 -18.95
N LYS A 23 7.34 -2.64 -18.95
CA LYS A 23 6.79 -1.60 -18.03
C LYS A 23 7.13 -1.89 -16.56
N THR A 24 6.90 -3.12 -16.12
CA THR A 24 7.27 -3.59 -14.76
C THR A 24 8.77 -3.51 -14.52
N GLN A 25 9.59 -3.71 -15.57
CA GLN A 25 11.04 -3.64 -15.46
C GLN A 25 11.53 -2.21 -15.24
N VAL A 26 10.84 -1.20 -15.81
CA VAL A 26 11.14 0.21 -15.53
C VAL A 26 11.03 0.51 -14.04
N ALA A 27 9.97 0.03 -13.36
CA ALA A 27 9.80 0.23 -11.92
C ALA A 27 10.92 -0.44 -11.10
N LYS A 28 11.34 -1.65 -11.49
CA LYS A 28 12.47 -2.35 -10.85
C LYS A 28 13.78 -1.59 -11.01
N VAL A 29 14.11 -1.17 -12.24
CA VAL A 29 15.33 -0.40 -12.51
C VAL A 29 15.32 0.94 -11.77
N LEU A 30 14.17 1.62 -11.70
CA LEU A 30 14.04 2.85 -10.91
C LEU A 30 14.26 2.60 -9.42
N THR A 31 13.78 1.47 -8.91
CA THR A 31 13.99 1.07 -7.51
C THR A 31 15.48 0.90 -7.20
N ASP A 32 16.22 0.25 -8.12
CA ASP A 32 17.67 0.04 -7.99
C ASP A 32 18.44 1.37 -8.06
N ILE A 33 18.09 2.25 -9.02
CA ILE A 33 18.75 3.56 -9.20
C ILE A 33 18.49 4.50 -8.01
N LEU A 34 17.27 4.50 -7.47
CA LEU A 34 16.87 5.33 -6.35
C LEU A 34 17.22 4.71 -4.99
N GLU A 35 17.73 3.47 -5.00
CA GLU A 35 18.07 2.68 -3.82
C GLU A 35 16.93 2.68 -2.78
N THR A 36 15.72 2.42 -3.26
CA THR A 36 14.50 2.39 -2.44
C THR A 36 13.82 1.03 -2.57
N ARG A 37 12.63 0.86 -2.01
CA ARG A 37 11.85 -0.38 -2.15
C ARG A 37 10.79 -0.24 -3.25
N LEU A 38 10.50 -1.35 -3.92
CA LEU A 38 9.37 -1.47 -4.85
C LEU A 38 8.13 -1.94 -4.08
N ILE A 39 7.05 -1.18 -4.18
CA ILE A 39 5.72 -1.56 -3.71
C ILE A 39 4.85 -1.78 -4.95
N ARG A 40 4.12 -2.88 -5.00
CA ARG A 40 3.25 -3.21 -6.14
C ARG A 40 1.79 -3.27 -5.68
N LEU A 41 0.94 -2.54 -6.39
CA LEU A 41 -0.51 -2.64 -6.33
C LEU A 41 -0.97 -3.25 -7.66
N GLN A 42 -1.58 -4.43 -7.61
CA GLN A 42 -2.19 -5.06 -8.78
C GLN A 42 -3.67 -4.70 -8.81
N CYS A 43 -4.10 -4.04 -9.88
CA CYS A 43 -5.50 -3.75 -10.11
C CYS A 43 -6.20 -4.92 -10.82
N TYR A 44 -7.47 -5.11 -10.48
CA TYR A 44 -8.36 -6.11 -11.04
C TYR A 44 -9.81 -5.70 -10.75
N GLU A 45 -10.76 -6.34 -11.43
CA GLU A 45 -12.19 -6.03 -11.30
C GLU A 45 -12.71 -6.34 -9.89
N GLY A 46 -13.39 -5.38 -9.26
CA GLY A 46 -13.86 -5.50 -7.88
C GLY A 46 -12.77 -5.29 -6.81
N LEU A 47 -11.66 -4.64 -7.15
CA LEU A 47 -10.69 -4.17 -6.16
C LEU A 47 -11.31 -3.09 -5.25
N ASP A 48 -11.56 -3.43 -3.99
CA ASP A 48 -12.03 -2.47 -2.99
C ASP A 48 -10.90 -1.54 -2.51
N VAL A 49 -11.23 -0.26 -2.29
CA VAL A 49 -10.32 0.76 -1.74
C VAL A 49 -9.72 0.30 -0.41
N ASN A 50 -10.51 -0.33 0.47
CA ASN A 50 -9.96 -0.84 1.74
C ASN A 50 -8.88 -1.90 1.51
N ALA A 51 -9.07 -2.78 0.51
CA ALA A 51 -8.10 -3.80 0.15
C ALA A 51 -6.81 -3.21 -0.45
N ALA A 52 -6.84 -1.98 -0.96
CA ALA A 52 -5.67 -1.26 -1.45
C ALA A 52 -4.94 -0.46 -0.37
N VAL A 53 -5.66 0.05 0.65
CA VAL A 53 -5.11 0.91 1.72
C VAL A 53 -4.76 0.14 3.00
N TYR A 54 -5.72 -0.44 3.71
CA TYR A 54 -5.47 -1.27 4.91
C TYR A 54 -6.68 -2.12 5.29
N GLU A 55 -6.42 -3.20 6.05
CA GLU A 55 -7.45 -4.00 6.70
C GLU A 55 -7.16 -4.15 8.19
N TRP A 56 -8.21 -4.29 9.01
CA TRP A 56 -8.05 -4.63 10.42
C TRP A 56 -7.78 -6.13 10.59
N ASN A 57 -6.74 -6.46 11.37
CA ASN A 57 -6.41 -7.82 11.75
C ASN A 57 -7.27 -8.28 12.94
N TYR A 58 -8.52 -8.63 12.66
CA TYR A 58 -9.47 -9.09 13.69
C TYR A 58 -8.98 -10.34 14.44
N THR A 59 -8.26 -11.24 13.76
CA THR A 59 -7.69 -12.43 14.42
C THR A 59 -6.69 -12.03 15.50
N ARG A 60 -5.78 -11.09 15.19
CA ARG A 60 -4.79 -10.58 16.17
C ARG A 60 -5.47 -9.82 17.30
N GLN A 61 -6.47 -9.01 17.00
CA GLN A 61 -7.27 -8.32 18.02
C GLN A 61 -7.93 -9.34 18.96
N MET A 62 -8.54 -10.39 18.42
CA MET A 62 -9.22 -11.39 19.23
C MET A 62 -8.24 -12.19 20.10
N LEU A 63 -7.08 -12.56 19.58
CA LEU A 63 -6.02 -13.19 20.38
C LEU A 63 -5.55 -12.28 21.52
N GLN A 64 -5.36 -10.99 21.26
CA GLN A 64 -4.96 -10.01 22.29
C GLN A 64 -6.02 -9.90 23.39
N ILE A 65 -7.30 -9.81 23.03
CA ILE A 65 -8.42 -9.77 23.99
C ILE A 65 -8.37 -11.00 24.90
N ARG A 66 -8.22 -12.21 24.33
CA ARG A 66 -8.16 -13.46 25.11
C ARG A 66 -6.99 -13.49 26.10
N MET A 67 -5.82 -12.99 25.72
CA MET A 67 -4.65 -12.93 26.62
C MET A 67 -4.87 -11.91 27.75
N LEU A 68 -5.46 -10.75 27.45
CA LEU A 68 -5.76 -9.73 28.45
C LEU A 68 -6.87 -10.18 29.42
N GLU A 69 -7.89 -10.89 28.93
CA GLU A 69 -8.92 -11.51 29.78
C GLU A 69 -8.30 -12.55 30.73
N ALA A 70 -7.38 -13.39 30.24
CA ALA A 70 -6.71 -14.41 31.05
C ALA A 70 -5.82 -13.82 32.16
N THR A 71 -5.36 -12.57 32.00
CA THR A 71 -4.54 -11.85 33.00
C THR A 71 -5.38 -10.96 33.93
N GLY A 72 -6.70 -10.94 33.77
CA GLY A 72 -7.61 -10.15 34.61
C GLY A 72 -7.61 -8.65 34.32
N ALA A 73 -7.20 -8.24 33.11
CA ALA A 73 -7.18 -6.84 32.71
C ALA A 73 -8.59 -6.21 32.72
N ALA A 74 -8.68 -4.94 33.12
CA ALA A 74 -9.93 -4.20 33.10
C ALA A 74 -10.38 -3.91 31.65
N ARG A 75 -11.70 -3.90 31.39
CA ARG A 75 -12.26 -3.69 30.04
C ARG A 75 -11.75 -2.42 29.35
N ASP A 76 -11.58 -1.34 30.10
CA ASP A 76 -11.10 -0.06 29.56
C ASP A 76 -9.65 -0.17 29.06
N GLN A 77 -8.82 -0.97 29.72
CA GLN A 77 -7.44 -1.25 29.28
C GLN A 77 -7.43 -2.10 28.01
N VAL A 78 -8.34 -3.06 27.88
CA VAL A 78 -8.49 -3.87 26.66
C VAL A 78 -8.89 -2.99 25.48
N GLN A 79 -9.87 -2.11 25.64
CA GLN A 79 -10.36 -1.26 24.55
C GLN A 79 -9.28 -0.31 24.01
N GLN A 80 -8.44 0.25 24.89
CA GLN A 80 -7.33 1.13 24.47
C GLN A 80 -6.18 0.37 23.77
N GLN A 81 -6.07 -0.94 23.98
CA GLN A 81 -4.96 -1.76 23.47
C GLN A 81 -5.30 -2.60 22.23
N ILE A 82 -6.52 -2.50 21.68
CA ILE A 82 -6.93 -3.27 20.50
C ILE A 82 -7.13 -2.43 19.24
N PHE A 83 -7.07 -1.10 19.36
CA PHE A 83 -7.19 -0.17 18.23
C PHE A 83 -5.90 0.62 18.10
N GLY A 84 -5.02 0.14 17.23
CA GLY A 84 -3.72 0.75 16.98
C GLY A 84 -3.11 0.27 15.66
N PRO A 85 -2.08 0.96 15.15
CA PRO A 85 -1.40 0.60 13.90
C PRO A 85 -0.88 -0.84 13.86
N GLU A 86 -0.59 -1.44 15.01
CA GLU A 86 -0.15 -2.82 15.17
C GLU A 86 -1.23 -3.86 14.80
N PHE A 87 -2.50 -3.46 14.76
CA PHE A 87 -3.61 -4.29 14.31
C PHE A 87 -4.01 -4.00 12.86
N LEU A 88 -3.29 -3.11 12.16
CA LEU A 88 -3.52 -2.87 10.74
C LEU A 88 -2.65 -3.80 9.88
N ILE A 89 -3.30 -4.49 8.97
CA ILE A 89 -2.67 -5.12 7.81
C ILE A 89 -2.52 -4.02 6.76
N LYS A 90 -1.31 -3.47 6.66
CA LYS A 90 -0.99 -2.40 5.71
C LYS A 90 -1.00 -2.96 4.29
N ARG A 91 -1.82 -2.39 3.41
CA ARG A 91 -1.87 -2.74 1.98
C ARG A 91 -0.97 -1.79 1.18
N PRO A 92 -0.76 -2.03 -0.13
CA PRO A 92 0.26 -1.31 -0.91
C PRO A 92 0.19 0.22 -0.83
N LEU A 93 -1.01 0.82 -0.81
CA LEU A 93 -1.15 2.28 -0.75
C LEU A 93 -0.71 2.83 0.60
N LEU A 94 -1.15 2.24 1.72
CA LEU A 94 -0.71 2.69 3.04
C LEU A 94 0.81 2.51 3.19
N GLN A 95 1.37 1.38 2.74
CA GLN A 95 2.81 1.17 2.76
C GLN A 95 3.59 2.22 1.95
N ALA A 96 2.99 2.80 0.90
CA ALA A 96 3.66 3.80 0.06
C ALA A 96 3.71 5.21 0.68
N ILE A 97 2.75 5.53 1.56
CA ILE A 97 2.57 6.88 2.13
C ILE A 97 3.01 7.00 3.59
N GLU A 98 3.58 5.96 4.20
CA GLU A 98 3.96 6.01 5.61
C GLU A 98 5.06 7.04 5.89
N ASP A 99 4.90 7.83 6.96
CA ASP A 99 5.84 8.88 7.35
C ASP A 99 7.20 8.34 7.87
N ASN A 100 7.27 7.05 8.19
CA ASN A 100 8.48 6.43 8.74
C ASN A 100 9.46 5.94 7.65
N LEU A 101 9.23 6.29 6.39
CA LEU A 101 10.07 5.86 5.27
C LEU A 101 11.30 6.76 5.14
N THR A 102 12.49 6.16 5.25
CA THR A 102 13.77 6.86 5.07
C THR A 102 13.93 7.39 3.64
N LYS A 103 13.35 6.69 2.67
CA LYS A 103 13.31 7.08 1.25
C LYS A 103 11.92 6.79 0.69
N PRO A 104 11.35 7.68 -0.16
CA PRO A 104 10.10 7.40 -0.86
C PRO A 104 10.22 6.12 -1.69
N PRO A 105 9.26 5.18 -1.57
CA PRO A 105 9.26 3.95 -2.36
C PRO A 105 8.88 4.23 -3.81
N VAL A 106 9.26 3.32 -4.70
CA VAL A 106 8.64 3.26 -6.04
C VAL A 106 7.34 2.48 -5.89
N LEU A 107 6.20 3.14 -6.10
CA LEU A 107 4.89 2.50 -6.16
C LEU A 107 4.54 2.19 -7.62
N LEU A 108 4.44 0.91 -7.95
CA LEU A 108 3.94 0.43 -9.23
C LEU A 108 2.46 0.08 -9.08
N ILE A 109 1.60 0.82 -9.79
CA ILE A 109 0.19 0.49 -9.99
C ILE A 109 0.08 -0.20 -11.34
N ASP A 110 -0.28 -1.47 -11.33
CA ASP A 110 -0.28 -2.35 -12.51
C ASP A 110 -1.73 -2.69 -12.91
N GLU A 111 -1.99 -2.76 -14.21
CA GLU A 111 -3.32 -3.02 -14.78
C GLU A 111 -4.44 -2.11 -14.25
N ILE A 112 -4.16 -0.82 -14.05
CA ILE A 112 -5.15 0.16 -13.54
C ILE A 112 -6.43 0.19 -14.37
N ASP A 113 -6.32 -0.05 -15.68
CA ASP A 113 -7.43 -0.16 -16.64
C ASP A 113 -8.41 -1.31 -16.36
N ARG A 114 -8.05 -2.23 -15.45
CA ARG A 114 -8.93 -3.32 -14.99
C ARG A 114 -9.66 -3.01 -13.69
N SER A 115 -9.41 -1.87 -13.06
CA SER A 115 -10.13 -1.44 -11.86
C SER A 115 -11.41 -0.67 -12.20
N ASP A 116 -12.30 -0.55 -11.22
CA ASP A 116 -13.53 0.22 -11.36
C ASP A 116 -13.23 1.73 -11.41
N GLU A 117 -14.07 2.52 -12.10
CA GLU A 117 -13.87 3.99 -12.22
C GLU A 117 -13.76 4.69 -10.86
N GLU A 118 -14.47 4.21 -9.84
CA GLU A 118 -14.39 4.74 -8.47
C GLU A 118 -12.98 4.61 -7.89
N PHE A 119 -12.27 3.53 -8.21
CA PHE A 119 -10.90 3.29 -7.77
C PHE A 119 -9.91 4.18 -8.54
N GLU A 120 -10.10 4.34 -9.85
CA GLU A 120 -9.27 5.25 -10.65
C GLU A 120 -9.39 6.69 -10.15
N ALA A 121 -10.62 7.15 -9.86
CA ALA A 121 -10.89 8.48 -9.34
C ALA A 121 -10.25 8.73 -7.96
N TYR A 122 -10.11 7.68 -7.14
CA TYR A 122 -9.45 7.78 -5.83
C TYR A 122 -7.93 8.03 -5.94
N LEU A 123 -7.30 7.64 -7.06
CA LEU A 123 -5.86 7.80 -7.29
C LEU A 123 -5.47 9.14 -7.94
N LEU A 124 -6.44 9.94 -8.40
CA LEU A 124 -6.25 11.20 -9.14
C LEU A 124 -6.43 12.45 -8.25
#